data_AF-A0A534F297-F1
#
_entry.id   AF-A0A534F297-F1
#
_cell.length_a   1.000
_cell.length_b   1.000
_cell.length_c   1.000
_cell.angle_alpha   90.00
_cell.angle_beta   90.00
_cell.angle_gamma   90.00
#
_symmetry.space_group_name_H-M   'P 1'
#
loop_
_entity.id
_entity.type
_entity.pdbx_description
1 polymer ?
#
loop_
_entity_poly.entity_id
_entity_poly.type
_entity_poly.pdbx_seq_one_letter_code
_entity_poly.pdbx_strand_id
1 'polypeptide(L)' 'PDEFRTAPLWGVGQRVFFLHDGRTSNLIHAIRLHASPGSEATLVALTYFSLSAQDQQDLIYFLRSL' A
#
# COMPACT_ATOMS: atom_id res chain seq x y z
N PRO A 1 -1.67 -14.48 13.30
CA PRO A 1 -0.26 -14.15 13.01
C PRO A 1 0.00 -12.69 13.34
N ASP A 2 1.07 -12.42 14.08
CA ASP A 2 1.39 -11.05 14.52
C ASP A 2 2.25 -10.29 13.51
N GLU A 3 2.86 -11.02 12.57
CA GLU A 3 3.66 -10.49 11.48
C GLU A 3 3.25 -11.13 10.16
N PHE A 4 3.32 -10.34 9.09
CA PHE A 4 3.06 -10.79 7.73
C PHE A 4 4.14 -10.26 6.79
N ARG A 5 4.52 -11.09 5.83
CA ARG A 5 5.40 -10.66 4.73
C ARG A 5 4.60 -9.88 3.70
N THR A 6 5.15 -8.76 3.24
CA THR A 6 4.61 -8.02 2.10
C THR A 6 4.59 -8.91 0.85
N ALA A 7 3.42 -9.06 0.24
CA ALA A 7 3.27 -9.80 -1.00
C ALA A 7 3.90 -9.01 -2.17
N PRO A 8 4.39 -9.70 -3.22
CA PRO A 8 4.85 -9.01 -4.43
C PRO A 8 3.71 -8.19 -5.06
N LEU A 9 4.06 -7.05 -5.65
CA LEU A 9 3.11 -6.11 -6.27
C LEU A 9 2.69 -6.51 -7.70
N TRP A 10 3.24 -7.58 -8.25
CA TRP A 10 2.85 -8.07 -9.58
C TRP A 10 1.37 -8.46 -9.59
N GLY A 11 0.61 -7.91 -10.54
CA GLY A 11 -0.83 -8.06 -10.67
C GLY A 11 -1.64 -7.28 -9.63
N VAL A 12 -1.06 -6.33 -8.88
CA VAL A 12 -1.80 -5.56 -7.87
C VAL A 12 -2.89 -4.69 -8.50
N GLY A 13 -2.75 -4.25 -9.75
CA GLY A 13 -3.76 -3.51 -10.49
C GLY A 13 -5.02 -4.33 -10.80
N GLN A 14 -4.92 -5.66 -10.80
CA GLN A 14 -6.04 -6.57 -11.02
C GLN A 14 -6.71 -7.04 -9.72
N ARG A 15 -6.14 -6.73 -8.54
CA ARG A 15 -6.69 -7.15 -7.25
C ARG A 15 -7.80 -6.23 -6.80
N VAL A 16 -8.90 -6.83 -6.34
CA VAL A 16 -10.08 -6.10 -5.84
C VAL A 16 -9.95 -5.74 -4.37
N PHE A 17 -9.29 -6.59 -3.57
CA PHE A 17 -9.11 -6.40 -2.13
C PHE A 17 -7.62 -6.46 -1.76
N PHE A 18 -7.23 -5.64 -0.79
CA PHE A 18 -5.87 -5.46 -0.30
C PHE A 18 -5.78 -5.78 1.19
N LEU A 19 -4.54 -5.88 1.68
CA LEU A 19 -4.17 -6.36 3.02
C LEU A 19 -4.44 -7.85 3.20
N HIS A 20 -3.88 -8.43 4.26
CA HIS A 20 -3.93 -9.87 4.51
C HIS A 20 -5.34 -10.41 4.82
N ASP A 21 -6.21 -9.53 5.30
CA ASP A 21 -7.62 -9.80 5.63
C ASP A 21 -8.60 -9.29 4.55
N GLY A 22 -8.10 -8.68 3.47
CA GLY A 22 -8.93 -8.15 2.39
C GLY A 22 -9.81 -6.96 2.79
N ARG A 23 -9.57 -6.30 3.93
CA ARG A 23 -10.50 -5.33 4.52
C ARG A 23 -10.66 -4.02 3.75
N THR A 24 -9.90 -3.80 2.68
CA THR A 24 -10.01 -2.58 1.87
C THR A 24 -9.82 -2.85 0.39
N SER A 25 -10.56 -2.13 -0.46
CA SER A 25 -10.42 -2.13 -1.93
C SER A 25 -9.74 -0.85 -2.45
N ASN A 26 -9.15 -0.04 -1.56
CA ASN A 26 -8.53 1.24 -1.91
C ASN A 26 -7.02 1.18 -1.64
N LEU A 27 -6.22 1.37 -2.69
CA LEU A 27 -4.75 1.34 -2.64
C LEU A 27 -4.16 2.35 -1.66
N ILE A 28 -4.68 3.57 -1.61
CA ILE A 28 -4.20 4.62 -0.70
C ILE A 28 -4.47 4.21 0.75
N HIS A 29 -5.64 3.63 1.00
CA HIS A 29 -5.96 3.09 2.33
C HIS A 29 -5.07 1.89 2.67
N ALA A 30 -4.82 1.00 1.72
CA ALA A 30 -3.90 -0.12 1.90
C ALA A 30 -2.50 0.39 2.28
N ILE A 31 -1.94 1.39 1.58
CA ILE A 31 -0.65 2.00 1.93
C ILE A 31 -0.66 2.50 3.37
N ARG A 32 -1.67 3.30 3.77
CA ARG A 32 -1.80 3.80 5.14
C ARG A 32 -1.84 2.68 6.18
N LEU A 33 -2.60 1.63 5.90
CA LEU A 33 -2.89 0.56 6.85
C LEU A 33 -1.72 -0.44 7.02
N HIS A 34 -0.64 -0.32 6.24
CA HIS A 34 0.63 -1.01 6.53
C HIS A 34 1.47 -0.31 7.60
N ALA A 35 1.17 0.95 7.92
CA ALA A 35 1.78 1.64 9.06
C ALA A 35 1.11 1.19 10.36
N SER A 36 1.91 0.61 11.27
CA SER A 36 1.48 0.21 12.60
C SER A 36 2.69 0.18 13.55
N PRO A 37 2.50 0.28 14.87
CA PRO A 37 3.61 0.14 15.82
C PRO A 37 4.38 -1.17 15.57
N GLY A 38 5.70 -1.06 15.38
CA GLY A 38 6.58 -2.20 15.10
C GLY A 38 6.64 -2.66 13.63
N SER A 39 5.80 -2.13 12.74
CA SER A 39 5.85 -2.47 11.30
C SER A 39 7.02 -1.80 10.60
N GLU A 40 7.84 -2.60 9.91
CA GLU A 40 8.93 -2.12 9.04
C GLU A 40 8.42 -1.23 7.89
N ALA A 41 7.15 -1.37 7.49
CA ALA A 41 6.54 -0.58 6.42
C ALA A 41 6.11 0.83 6.86
N THR A 42 6.16 1.14 8.17
CA THR A 42 5.66 2.41 8.72
C THR A 42 6.35 3.62 8.09
N LEU A 43 7.68 3.61 8.00
CA LEU A 43 8.43 4.75 7.46
C LEU A 43 8.05 5.01 5.99
N VAL A 44 8.04 3.98 5.15
CA VAL A 44 7.74 4.13 3.72
C VAL A 44 6.27 4.51 3.47
N ALA A 45 5.34 4.01 4.28
CA ALA A 45 3.93 4.41 4.22
C ALA A 45 3.75 5.89 4.59
N LEU A 46 4.47 6.40 5.60
CA LEU A 46 4.45 7.82 5.96
C LEU A 46 5.12 8.68 4.89
N THR A 47 6.23 8.22 4.29
CA THR A 47 6.89 8.92 3.19
C THR A 47 5.94 9.14 2.01
N TYR A 48 5.11 8.15 1.66
CA TYR A 48 4.09 8.31 0.62
C TYR A 48 3.18 9.52 0.88
N PHE A 49 2.71 9.71 2.12
CA PHE A 49 1.85 10.84 2.47
C PHE A 49 2.58 12.18 2.58
N SER A 50 3.92 12.18 2.58
CA SER A 50 4.75 13.39 2.50
C SER A 50 5.07 13.82 1.07
N LEU A 51 4.77 12.98 0.08
CA LEU A 51 4.95 13.29 -1.34
C LEU A 51 3.99 14.40 -1.80
N SER A 52 4.36 15.07 -2.89
CA SER A 52 3.44 15.98 -3.57
C SER A 52 2.20 15.23 -4.07
N ALA A 53 1.10 15.94 -4.28
CA ALA A 53 -0.12 15.33 -4.80
C ALA A 53 0.09 14.65 -6.17
N GLN A 54 0.97 15.23 -7.00
CA GLN A 54 1.33 14.68 -8.31
C GLN A 54 2.09 13.36 -8.15
N ASP A 55 3.12 13.32 -7.30
CA ASP A 55 3.92 12.12 -7.08
C ASP A 55 3.10 10.98 -6.46
N GLN A 56 2.17 11.30 -5.54
CA GLN A 56 1.21 10.33 -5.02
C GLN A 56 0.37 9.74 -6.14
N GLN A 57 -0.16 10.58 -7.03
CA GLN A 57 -1.00 10.15 -8.14
C GLN A 57 -0.22 9.28 -9.15
N ASP A 58 1.01 9.65 -9.47
CA ASP A 58 1.87 8.92 -10.40
C ASP A 58 2.24 7.54 -9.85
N LEU A 59 2.55 7.44 -8.55
CA LEU A 59 2.78 6.15 -7.91
C LEU A 59 1.53 5.27 -7.91
N ILE A 60 0.35 5.84 -7.65
CA ILE A 60 -0.90 5.09 -7.71
C ILE A 60 -1.19 4.61 -9.15
N TYR A 61 -0.89 5.42 -10.17
CA TYR A 61 -1.03 4.98 -11.56
C TYR A 61 -0.06 3.86 -11.92
N PHE A 62 1.20 3.97 -11.49
CA PHE A 62 2.17 2.89 -11.64
C PHE A 62 1.66 1.60 -10.99
N LEU A 63 1.21 1.64 -9.74
CA LEU A 63 0.67 0.46 -9.05
C LEU A 63 -0.55 -0.14 -9.77
N ARG A 64 -1.42 0.69 -10.36
CA ARG A 64 -2.57 0.21 -11.14
C ARG A 64 -2.19 -0.41 -12.48
N SER A 65 -1.00 -0.13 -13.01
CA SER A 65 -0.50 -0.74 -14.25
C SER A 65 0.20 -2.09 -14.04
N LEU A 66 0.43 -2.50 -12.79
CA LEU A 66 1.11 -3.76 -12.43
C LEU A 66 0.18 -4.97 -12.36
#